data_AF-A0A9D2PK05-F1
#
_entry.id   AF-A0A9D2PK05-F1
#
_cell.length_a   1.000
_cell.length_b   1.000
_cell.length_c   1.000
_cell.angle_alpha   90.00
_cell.angle_beta   90.00
_cell.angle_gamma   90.00
#
_symmetry.space_group_name_H-M   'P 1'
#
loop_
_entity.id
_entity.type
_entity.pdbx_description
1 polymer ?
#
loop_
_entity_poly.entity_id
_entity_poly.type
_entity_poly.pdbx_seq_one_letter_code
_entity_poly.pdbx_strand_id
1 'polypeptide(L)'
;MCQQDIEKVLQQNGKRITKQRKILLDVILNGQWECCKEIYYEAVKRDPTIGMATVYRMMATLEEIGVLERRSVFRMKDDVEQRC
;
A
#
# COMPACT_ATOMS: atom_id res chain seq x y z
N MET A 1 7.44 -10.43 9.64
CA MET A 1 8.18 -9.26 10.16
C MET A 1 7.27 -8.49 11.09
N CYS A 2 7.75 -7.96 12.20
CA CYS A 2 6.89 -7.15 13.08
C CYS A 2 6.86 -5.69 12.61
N GLN A 3 5.81 -4.94 12.97
CA GLN A 3 5.68 -3.53 12.58
C GLN A 3 6.89 -2.68 13.03
N GLN A 4 7.46 -2.98 14.20
CA GLN A 4 8.63 -2.28 14.72
C GLN A 4 9.87 -2.45 13.84
N ASP A 5 10.03 -3.60 13.19
CA ASP A 5 11.14 -3.84 12.26
C ASP A 5 11.01 -2.94 11.03
N ILE A 6 9.79 -2.82 10.50
CA ILE A 6 9.52 -1.98 9.33
C ILE A 6 9.68 -0.49 9.67
N GLU A 7 9.23 -0.07 10.85
CA GLU A 7 9.47 1.31 11.32
C GLU A 7 10.98 1.61 11.42
N LYS A 8 11.80 0.67 11.90
CA LYS A 8 13.27 0.83 11.93
C LYS A 8 13.86 0.94 10.54
N VAL A 9 13.46 0.07 9.60
CA VAL A 9 13.93 0.12 8.20
C VAL A 9 13.57 1.46 7.56
N LEU A 10 12.36 1.97 7.79
CA LEU A 10 11.95 3.28 7.31
C LEU A 10 12.82 4.41 7.88
N GLN A 11 13.12 4.37 9.19
CA GLN A 11 14.00 5.35 9.83
C GLN A 11 15.43 5.29 9.28
N GLN A 12 15.98 4.10 9.07
CA GLN A 12 17.30 3.90 8.47
C GLN A 12 17.38 4.45 7.04
N ASN A 13 16.25 4.44 6.31
CA ASN A 13 16.10 5.04 4.98
C ASN A 13 15.74 6.54 5.02
N GLY A 14 15.88 7.21 6.17
CA GLY A 14 15.59 8.64 6.34
C GLY A 14 14.11 9.01 6.27
N LYS A 15 13.20 8.03 6.31
CA LYS A 15 11.75 8.26 6.24
C LYS A 15 11.21 8.45 7.67
N ARG A 16 10.79 9.68 7.99
CA ARG A 16 10.16 10.02 9.30
C ARG A 16 8.93 9.16 9.60
N ILE A 17 8.82 8.60 10.80
CA ILE A 17 7.62 7.87 11.23
C ILE A 17 6.56 8.86 11.75
N THR A 18 5.59 9.19 10.90
CA THR A 18 4.45 10.05 11.26
C THR A 18 3.25 9.22 11.74
N LYS A 19 2.27 9.86 12.39
CA LYS A 19 1.02 9.19 12.81
C LYS A 19 0.29 8.52 11.64
N GLN A 20 0.16 9.20 10.50
CA GLN A 20 -0.43 8.64 9.28
C GLN A 20 0.32 7.42 8.76
N ARG A 21 1.67 7.43 8.80
CA ARG A 21 2.48 6.28 8.39
C ARG A 21 2.29 5.07 9.30
N LYS A 22 2.16 5.29 10.63
CA LYS A 22 1.82 4.22 11.58
C LYS A 22 0.46 3.61 11.30
N ILE A 23 -0.54 4.44 11.02
CA ILE A 23 -1.89 3.97 10.65
C ILE A 23 -1.83 3.13 9.37
N LEU A 24 -1.15 3.63 8.33
CA LEU A 24 -1.03 2.90 7.08
C LEU A 24 -0.26 1.59 7.24
N LEU A 25 0.82 1.57 8.02
CA LEU A 25 1.54 0.33 8.34
C LEU A 25 0.62 -0.68 9.02
N ASP A 26 -0.13 -0.26 10.04
CA ASP A 26 -1.04 -1.16 10.74
C ASP A 26 -2.14 -1.71 9.81
N VAL A 27 -2.75 -0.86 8.99
CA VAL A 27 -3.74 -1.28 7.99
C VAL A 27 -3.14 -2.28 7.00
N ILE A 28 -1.98 -1.95 6.41
CA ILE A 28 -1.35 -2.77 5.37
C ILE A 28 -0.91 -4.13 5.94
N LEU A 29 -0.35 -4.16 7.15
CA LEU A 29 0.22 -5.38 7.73
C LEU A 29 -0.81 -6.32 8.37
N ASN A 30 -1.94 -5.78 8.83
CA ASN A 30 -2.97 -6.58 9.51
C ASN A 30 -4.15 -6.97 8.61
N GLY A 31 -4.09 -6.65 7.32
CA GLY A 31 -5.16 -6.96 6.37
C GLY A 31 -4.69 -7.78 5.18
N GLN A 32 -5.65 -8.36 4.47
CA GLN A 32 -5.45 -8.90 3.13
C GLN A 32 -6.17 -7.98 2.16
N TRP A 33 -5.41 -7.42 1.22
CA TRP A 33 -5.89 -6.36 0.34
C TRP A 33 -5.72 -6.78 -1.10
N GLU A 34 -6.80 -6.71 -1.88
CA GLU A 34 -6.74 -6.98 -3.31
C GLU A 34 -6.36 -5.73 -4.10
N CYS A 35 -6.64 -4.54 -3.56
CA CYS A 35 -6.27 -3.28 -4.20
C CYS A 35 -6.01 -2.13 -3.23
N CYS A 36 -5.30 -1.10 -3.71
CA CYS A 36 -4.98 0.10 -2.93
C CYS A 36 -6.22 0.88 -2.47
N LYS A 37 -7.36 0.69 -3.13
CA LYS A 37 -8.63 1.37 -2.78
C LYS A 37 -9.19 0.85 -1.45
N GLU A 38 -9.02 -0.43 -1.15
CA GLU A 38 -9.45 -1.03 0.12
C GLU A 38 -8.60 -0.51 1.28
N ILE A 39 -7.27 -0.45 1.08
CA ILE A 39 -6.33 0.13 2.05
C ILE A 39 -6.73 1.57 2.37
N TYR A 40 -7.07 2.36 1.36
CA TYR A 40 -7.55 3.72 1.55
C TYR A 40 -8.84 3.78 2.37
N TYR A 41 -9.84 2.96 2.04
CA TYR A 41 -11.10 2.95 2.77
C TYR A 41 -10.93 2.54 4.23
N GLU A 42 -9.99 1.64 4.53
CA GLU A 42 -9.72 1.29 5.92
C GLU A 42 -8.91 2.38 6.64
N ALA A 43 -7.96 3.01 5.96
CA ALA A 43 -7.16 4.09 6.54
C ALA A 43 -8.00 5.35 6.85
N VAL A 44 -8.92 5.73 5.97
CA VAL A 44 -9.74 6.95 6.13
C VAL A 44 -10.74 6.84 7.28
N LYS A 45 -11.18 5.61 7.63
CA LYS A 45 -11.98 5.36 8.85
C LYS A 45 -11.24 5.71 10.13
N ARG A 46 -9.90 5.60 10.11
CA ARG A 46 -9.02 5.85 11.27
C ARG A 46 -8.48 7.27 11.29
N ASP A 47 -8.18 7.82 10.10
CA ASP A 47 -7.74 9.21 9.93
C ASP A 47 -8.26 9.78 8.60
N PRO A 48 -9.31 10.63 8.64
CA PRO A 48 -9.92 11.24 7.46
C PRO A 48 -8.97 12.13 6.64
N THR A 49 -7.82 12.52 7.19
CA THR A 49 -6.83 13.35 6.50
C THR A 49 -5.95 12.56 5.53
N ILE A 50 -6.02 11.22 5.57
CA ILE A 50 -5.30 10.35 4.65
C ILE A 50 -5.99 10.37 3.29
N GLY A 51 -5.30 10.89 2.27
CA GLY A 51 -5.75 10.81 0.88
C GLY A 51 -5.18 9.61 0.12
N MET A 52 -5.81 9.25 -1.01
CA MET A 52 -5.34 8.20 -1.92
C MET A 52 -3.87 8.37 -2.33
N ALA A 53 -3.44 9.59 -2.61
CA ALA A 53 -2.05 9.86 -2.98
C ALA A 53 -1.05 9.47 -1.86
N THR A 54 -1.45 9.60 -0.59
CA THR A 54 -0.63 9.17 0.55
C THR A 54 -0.54 7.65 0.61
N VAL A 55 -1.63 6.93 0.33
CA VAL A 55 -1.63 5.46 0.23
C VAL A 55 -0.67 5.01 -0.86
N TYR A 56 -0.77 5.54 -2.08
CA TYR A 56 0.14 5.18 -3.17
C TYR A 56 1.61 5.45 -2.86
N ARG A 57 1.92 6.62 -2.29
CA ARG A 57 3.30 6.93 -1.86
C ARG A 57 3.81 5.97 -0.80
N MET A 58 2.94 5.55 0.13
CA MET A 58 3.30 4.58 1.15
C MET A 58 3.56 3.20 0.54
N MET A 59 2.69 2.73 -0.35
CA MET A 59 2.87 1.46 -1.07
C MET A 59 4.19 1.45 -1.85
N ALA A 60 4.47 2.53 -2.59
CA ALA A 60 5.73 2.69 -3.32
C ALA A 60 6.94 2.69 -2.37
N THR A 61 6.86 3.39 -1.23
CA THR A 61 7.95 3.40 -0.24
C THR A 61 8.21 2.01 0.34
N LEU A 62 7.15 1.23 0.61
CA LEU A 62 7.26 -0.12 1.14
C LEU A 62 7.78 -1.12 0.10
N GLU A 63 7.44 -0.91 -1.18
CA GLU A 63 7.99 -1.65 -2.32
C GLU A 63 9.48 -1.34 -2.50
N GLU A 64 9.88 -0.06 -2.45
CA GLU A 64 11.29 0.40 -2.56
C GLU A 64 12.20 -0.21 -1.48
N ILE A 65 11.71 -0.36 -0.24
CA ILE A 65 12.48 -0.97 0.86
C ILE A 65 12.38 -2.51 0.90
N GLY A 66 11.68 -3.13 -0.07
CA GLY A 66 11.54 -4.58 -0.18
C GLY A 66 10.59 -5.24 0.83
N VAL A 67 9.71 -4.46 1.47
CA VAL A 67 8.69 -4.98 2.40
C VAL A 67 7.47 -5.52 1.65
N LEU A 68 7.15 -4.93 0.49
CA LEU A 68 6.05 -5.37 -0.37
C LEU A 68 6.55 -5.79 -1.74
N GLU A 69 5.91 -6.80 -2.29
CA GLU A 69 6.03 -7.19 -3.70
C GLU A 69 4.71 -6.84 -4.42
N ARG A 70 4.78 -6.12 -5.53
CA ARG A 70 3.60 -5.82 -6.35
C ARG A 70 3.27 -6.99 -7.24
N ARG A 71 2.07 -7.57 -7.06
CA ARG A 71 1.48 -8.51 -8.02
C ARG A 71 0.46 -7.80 -8.89
N SER A 72 0.70 -7.81 -10.20
CA SER A 72 -0.21 -7.23 -11.19
C SER A 72 -0.82 -8.37 -12.00
N VAL A 73 -2.14 -8.56 -11.91
CA VAL A 73 -2.84 -9.58 -12.71
C VAL A 73 -3.61 -8.87 -13.81
N PHE A 74 -3.06 -8.86 -15.03
CA PHE A 74 -3.79 -8.41 -16.22
C PHE A 74 -4.10 -9.64 -17.06
N ARG A 75 -5.38 -9.85 -17.39
CA ARG A 75 -5.78 -10.87 -18.36
C ARG A 75 -6.75 -10.26 -19.37
N MET A 76 -6.24 -10.07 -20.59
CA MET A 76 -7.06 -9.73 -21.75
C MET A 76 -7.67 -11.01 -22.32
N LYS A 77 -8.83 -10.90 -22.98
CA LYS A 77 -9.48 -12.00 -23.70
C LYS A 77 -9.00 -12.01 -25.14
N ASP A 78 -8.77 -13.20 -25.69
CA ASP A 78 -8.39 -13.42 -27.09
C ASP A 78 -9.51 -13.12 -28.12
N ASP A 79 -10.60 -12.46 -27.71
CA ASP A 79 -11.79 -12.20 -28.54
C ASP A 79 -11.85 -10.76 -29.12
N VAL A 80 -10.71 -10.08 -29.30
CA VAL A 80 -10.68 -8.71 -29.89
C VAL A 80 -10.21 -8.72 -31.35
N GLU A 81 -10.51 -9.78 -32.11
CA GLU A 81 -10.33 -9.76 -33.57
C GLU A 81 -11.58 -10.00 -34.42
N GLN A 82 -12.75 -10.36 -33.89
CA GLN A 82 -13.95 -10.51 -34.74
C GLN A 82 -15.27 -10.14 -34.04
N ARG A 83 -15.85 -8.99 -34.48
CA ARG A 83 -17.20 -8.39 -34.27
C ARG A 83 -17.06 -7.01 -33.62
N CYS A 84 -17.41 -5.89 -34.25
CA CYS A 84 -18.11 -5.57 -35.50
C CYS A 84 -17.49 -4.28 -36.05
#